data_AF-A0A147BS07-F1
#
_entry.id   AF-A0A147BS07-F1
#
_cell.length_a   1.000
_cell.length_b   1.000
_cell.length_c   1.000
_cell.angle_alpha   90.00
_cell.angle_beta   90.00
_cell.angle_gamma   90.00
#
_symmetry.space_group_name_H-M   'P 1'
#
loop_
_entity.id
_entity.type
_entity.pdbx_description
1 polymer ?
#
loop_
_entity_poly.entity_id
_entity_poly.type
_entity_poly.pdbx_seq_one_letter_code
_entity_poly.pdbx_strand_id
1 'polypeptide(L)'
;MCVDSHEEDWLRLHDVRLNGPVLEYSGRGASMVDVGLAQTRCPLNTTSHYYELEILDPGEKCCIAIGLAHKDYPRHRHPGWNEGSIAYHADDGKIFVGSGEGSCFGPRCKKGDVMGCGILFPREYVAEEECGAEERLLDNSPWSLGAPDEDSDNDEGCHCWREADDPFGQEPPDAILVQVFFTHNGVNVGRREVALPRGGLYPTVGMLSRKEKVKVDLHPLTG
;
A
#
# COMPACT_ATOMS: atom_id res chain seq x y z
N MET A 1 -30.70 11.64 -2.36
CA MET A 1 -29.28 11.94 -2.66
C MET A 1 -28.50 10.72 -2.19
N CYS A 2 -27.98 9.94 -3.14
CA CYS A 2 -27.04 8.86 -2.83
C CYS A 2 -25.77 9.54 -2.32
N VAL A 3 -25.43 9.31 -1.06
CA VAL A 3 -24.14 9.71 -0.52
C VAL A 3 -23.17 8.72 -1.12
N ASP A 4 -22.31 9.18 -2.03
CA ASP A 4 -21.25 8.34 -2.57
C ASP A 4 -20.35 7.93 -1.40
N SER A 5 -20.39 6.65 -1.05
CA SER A 5 -19.76 6.16 0.17
C SER A 5 -18.24 6.02 0.00
N HIS A 6 -17.72 6.07 -1.24
CA HIS A 6 -16.33 5.77 -1.59
C HIS A 6 -15.79 4.42 -1.06
N GLU A 7 -16.62 3.59 -0.43
CA GLU A 7 -16.21 2.29 0.13
C GLU A 7 -15.78 1.32 -0.97
N GLU A 8 -16.30 1.48 -2.18
CA GLU A 8 -15.95 0.66 -3.34
C GLU A 8 -14.53 0.93 -3.86
N ASP A 9 -13.92 2.06 -3.51
CA ASP A 9 -12.56 2.38 -3.94
C ASP A 9 -11.49 1.61 -3.14
N TRP A 10 -11.86 1.07 -1.98
CA TRP A 10 -10.93 0.42 -1.05
C TRP A 10 -11.03 -1.10 -1.10
N LEU A 11 -9.88 -1.77 -1.15
CA LEU A 11 -9.77 -3.22 -0.97
C LEU A 11 -9.73 -3.57 0.51
N ARG A 12 -8.94 -2.81 1.26
CA ARG A 12 -8.55 -3.14 2.64
C ARG A 12 -8.50 -1.87 3.47
N LEU A 13 -9.22 -1.88 4.58
CA LEU A 13 -9.10 -0.92 5.65
C LEU A 13 -8.76 -1.69 6.94
N HIS A 14 -7.69 -1.28 7.61
CA HIS A 14 -7.28 -1.81 8.90
C HIS A 14 -6.99 -0.65 9.83
N ASP A 15 -7.62 -0.60 11.00
CA ASP A 15 -7.45 0.49 11.97
C ASP A 15 -7.61 1.90 11.38
N VAL A 16 -8.36 2.01 10.28
CA VAL A 16 -8.77 3.24 9.59
C VAL A 16 -10.26 3.15 9.31
N ARG A 17 -10.97 4.26 9.48
CA ARG A 17 -12.40 4.39 9.14
C ARG A 17 -12.57 5.37 8.01
N LEU A 18 -13.52 5.08 7.14
CA LEU A 18 -13.92 5.97 6.07
C LEU A 18 -15.10 6.83 6.53
N ASN A 19 -15.06 8.12 6.18
CA ASN A 19 -16.13 9.09 6.42
C ASN A 19 -16.29 9.98 5.18
N GLY A 20 -17.03 9.47 4.19
CA GLY A 20 -17.03 10.04 2.84
C GLY A 20 -15.63 9.91 2.22
N PRO A 21 -15.02 10.98 1.69
CA PRO A 21 -13.67 10.92 1.11
C PRO A 21 -12.54 10.98 2.17
N VAL A 22 -12.88 10.99 3.47
CA VAL A 22 -11.92 11.18 4.56
C VAL A 22 -11.59 9.85 5.21
N LEU A 23 -10.30 9.54 5.27
CA LEU A 23 -9.74 8.47 6.10
C LEU A 23 -9.41 9.01 7.49
N GLU A 24 -9.90 8.33 8.52
CA GLU A 24 -9.64 8.67 9.92
C GLU A 24 -8.93 7.50 10.61
N TYR A 25 -7.80 7.77 11.26
CA TYR A 25 -7.12 6.75 12.06
C TYR A 25 -8.00 6.33 13.25
N SER A 26 -8.15 5.02 13.43
CA SER A 26 -9.02 4.41 14.45
C SER A 26 -8.32 3.35 15.31
N GLY A 27 -7.02 3.14 15.10
CA GLY A 27 -6.19 2.25 15.91
C GLY A 27 -5.75 2.87 17.24
N ARG A 28 -4.92 2.12 17.99
CA ARG A 28 -4.46 2.52 19.33
C ARG A 28 -3.33 3.55 19.31
N GLY A 29 -2.43 3.46 18.33
CA GLY A 29 -1.25 4.29 18.15
C GLY A 29 -0.19 4.13 19.24
N ALA A 30 -0.14 2.96 19.89
CA ALA A 30 0.72 2.74 21.06
C ALA A 30 2.13 2.26 20.68
N SER A 31 2.26 1.54 19.57
CA SER A 31 3.48 0.92 19.09
C SER A 31 3.56 0.93 17.56
N MET A 32 4.73 0.62 17.00
CA MET A 32 4.96 0.62 15.55
C MET A 32 4.17 -0.45 14.78
N VAL A 33 3.48 -1.37 15.47
CA VAL A 33 2.61 -2.38 14.86
C VAL A 33 1.13 -1.98 14.86
N ASP A 34 0.76 -0.89 15.54
CA ASP A 34 -0.63 -0.37 15.53
C ASP A 34 -0.89 0.52 14.29
N VAL A 35 -0.23 0.25 13.17
CA VAL A 35 -0.41 1.01 11.93
C VAL A 35 -1.81 0.77 11.38
N GLY A 36 -2.50 1.87 11.09
CA GLY A 36 -3.69 1.88 10.27
C GLY A 36 -3.30 1.92 8.79
N LEU A 37 -3.91 1.05 8.00
CA LEU A 37 -3.66 0.90 6.58
C LEU A 37 -4.96 1.07 5.79
N ALA A 38 -4.92 1.89 4.75
CA ALA A 38 -5.93 1.93 3.72
C ALA A 38 -5.28 1.63 2.36
N GLN A 39 -5.75 0.59 1.68
CA GLN A 39 -5.27 0.19 0.36
C GLN A 39 -6.43 0.10 -0.62
N THR A 40 -6.24 0.71 -1.78
CA THR A 40 -7.26 0.78 -2.84
C THR A 40 -7.50 -0.57 -3.52
N ARG A 41 -8.63 -0.68 -4.23
CA ARG A 41 -9.07 -1.87 -4.96
C ARG A 41 -8.30 -2.11 -6.25
N CYS A 42 -7.89 -1.05 -6.92
CA CYS A 42 -7.25 -1.11 -8.22
C CYS A 42 -5.81 -0.57 -8.12
N PRO A 43 -4.85 -1.16 -8.85
CA PRO A 43 -3.52 -0.58 -8.95
C PRO A 43 -3.56 0.71 -9.78
N LEU A 44 -2.54 1.55 -9.62
CA LEU A 44 -2.29 2.60 -10.59
C LEU A 44 -2.00 1.99 -11.96
N ASN A 45 -2.47 2.65 -13.00
CA ASN A 45 -2.31 2.23 -14.40
C ASN A 45 -2.08 3.46 -15.30
N THR A 46 -1.84 3.25 -16.59
CA THR A 46 -1.49 4.34 -17.53
C THR A 46 -2.56 5.43 -17.68
N THR A 47 -3.82 5.17 -17.28
CA THR A 47 -4.92 6.14 -17.33
C THR A 47 -5.23 6.78 -15.99
N SER A 48 -4.98 6.08 -14.87
CA SER A 48 -5.06 6.60 -13.51
C SER A 48 -3.74 6.26 -12.80
N HIS A 49 -2.76 7.14 -12.99
CA HIS A 49 -1.36 6.92 -12.63
C HIS A 49 -0.89 7.81 -11.47
N TYR A 50 -1.78 8.61 -10.88
CA TYR A 50 -1.44 9.58 -9.85
C TYR A 50 -2.64 9.81 -8.93
N TYR A 51 -2.38 9.98 -7.64
CA TYR A 51 -3.38 10.30 -6.63
C TYR A 51 -2.82 11.25 -5.58
N GLU A 52 -3.71 11.93 -4.86
CA GLU A 52 -3.36 12.91 -3.84
C GLU A 52 -4.02 12.59 -2.49
N LEU A 53 -3.38 13.03 -1.42
CA LEU A 53 -4.02 13.16 -0.12
C LEU A 53 -3.76 14.55 0.47
N GLU A 54 -4.79 15.12 1.09
CA GLU A 54 -4.72 16.35 1.86
C GLU A 54 -4.70 16.02 3.36
N ILE A 55 -3.76 16.58 4.10
CA ILE A 55 -3.69 16.41 5.56
C ILE A 55 -4.72 17.33 6.24
N LEU A 56 -5.86 16.77 6.64
CA LEU A 56 -6.90 17.53 7.34
C LEU A 56 -6.58 17.73 8.84
N ASP A 57 -6.04 16.69 9.47
CA ASP A 57 -5.57 16.71 10.85
C ASP A 57 -4.29 15.85 10.95
N PRO A 58 -3.13 16.41 11.33
CA PRO A 58 -1.91 15.64 11.50
C PRO A 58 -1.93 14.75 12.74
N GLY A 59 -2.96 14.84 13.59
CA GLY A 59 -3.02 14.10 14.83
C GLY A 59 -1.90 14.46 15.79
N GLU A 60 -1.49 13.49 16.62
CA GLU A 60 -0.50 13.72 17.68
C GLU A 60 0.95 13.76 17.15
N LYS A 61 1.25 13.01 16.09
CA LYS A 61 2.63 12.83 15.59
C LYS A 61 2.81 13.07 14.09
N CYS A 62 1.74 13.23 13.32
CA CYS A 62 1.77 13.34 11.86
C CYS A 62 2.40 12.13 11.17
N CYS A 63 2.28 10.93 11.76
CA CYS A 63 2.78 9.68 11.20
C CYS A 63 1.82 9.21 10.08
N ILE A 64 1.79 10.00 9.02
CA ILE A 64 0.98 9.80 7.82
C ILE A 64 1.95 9.51 6.68
N ALA A 65 1.65 8.52 5.86
CA ALA A 65 2.41 8.24 4.64
C ALA A 65 1.49 8.05 3.44
N ILE A 66 1.94 8.60 2.31
CA ILE A 66 1.39 8.33 0.99
C ILE A 66 2.35 7.41 0.25
N GLY A 67 1.83 6.38 -0.41
CA GLY A 67 2.69 5.46 -1.12
C GLY A 67 1.97 4.45 -1.98
N LEU A 68 2.75 3.45 -2.39
CA LEU A 68 2.33 2.37 -3.23
C LEU A 68 2.80 1.06 -2.62
N ALA A 69 1.97 0.03 -2.69
CA ALA A 69 2.32 -1.30 -2.21
C ALA A 69 1.69 -2.38 -3.09
N HIS A 70 2.29 -3.57 -3.10
CA HIS A 70 1.69 -4.76 -3.70
C HIS A 70 0.36 -5.14 -2.99
N LYS A 71 -0.48 -5.91 -3.67
CA LYS A 71 -1.85 -6.24 -3.23
C LYS A 71 -1.93 -6.85 -1.82
N ASP A 72 -0.98 -7.69 -1.46
CA ASP A 72 -0.98 -8.45 -0.20
C ASP A 72 -0.13 -7.80 0.91
N TYR A 73 0.09 -6.48 0.85
CA TYR A 73 0.94 -5.77 1.79
C TYR A 73 0.54 -6.01 3.26
N PRO A 74 1.48 -6.20 4.21
CA PRO A 74 1.17 -6.44 5.61
C PRO A 74 0.39 -5.28 6.23
N ARG A 75 -0.82 -5.57 6.72
CA ARG A 75 -1.77 -4.55 7.24
C ARG A 75 -1.29 -3.76 8.47
N HIS A 76 -0.32 -4.28 9.20
CA HIS A 76 0.20 -3.71 10.46
C HIS A 76 1.56 -3.02 10.26
N ARG A 77 1.87 -2.63 9.01
CA ARG A 77 3.13 -2.01 8.61
C ARG A 77 2.84 -0.75 7.82
N HIS A 78 3.66 0.27 8.04
CA HIS A 78 3.55 1.54 7.33
C HIS A 78 4.05 1.36 5.89
N PRO A 79 3.36 1.85 4.85
CA PRO A 79 3.87 1.80 3.48
C PRO A 79 5.33 2.25 3.38
N GLY A 80 6.11 1.53 2.57
CA GLY A 80 7.55 1.72 2.42
C GLY A 80 8.41 0.90 3.39
N TRP A 81 7.87 0.37 4.50
CA TRP A 81 8.65 -0.35 5.52
C TRP A 81 8.93 -1.83 5.22
N ASN A 82 8.30 -2.38 4.19
CA ASN A 82 8.41 -3.78 3.78
C ASN A 82 8.52 -3.85 2.26
N GLU A 83 9.14 -4.90 1.77
CA GLU A 83 9.35 -5.18 0.35
C GLU A 83 8.05 -5.06 -0.48
N GLY A 84 8.22 -4.71 -1.76
CA GLY A 84 7.08 -4.45 -2.65
C GLY A 84 6.29 -3.19 -2.29
N SER A 85 6.88 -2.25 -1.55
CA SER A 85 6.26 -0.96 -1.24
C SER A 85 7.25 0.20 -1.22
N ILE A 86 6.72 1.39 -1.51
CA ILE A 86 7.45 2.66 -1.49
C ILE A 86 6.53 3.77 -0.98
N ALA A 87 7.04 4.65 -0.11
CA ALA A 87 6.21 5.72 0.43
C ALA A 87 7.02 6.95 0.86
N TYR A 88 6.34 8.10 0.83
CA TYR A 88 6.79 9.37 1.36
C TYR A 88 6.06 9.66 2.67
N HIS A 89 6.83 9.90 3.74
CA HIS A 89 6.34 10.04 5.11
C HIS A 89 6.27 11.52 5.52
N ALA A 90 5.12 11.94 6.01
CA ALA A 90 4.82 13.34 6.35
C ALA A 90 5.59 13.82 7.59
N ASP A 91 5.81 12.95 8.55
CA ASP A 91 6.43 13.27 9.84
C ASP A 91 7.92 13.54 9.74
N ASP A 92 8.67 12.98 8.79
CA ASP A 92 10.11 13.21 8.70
C ASP A 92 10.59 13.67 7.31
N GLY A 93 9.70 13.65 6.32
CA GLY A 93 10.00 14.04 4.95
C GLY A 93 10.84 13.00 4.20
N LYS A 94 10.99 11.78 4.74
CA LYS A 94 11.80 10.74 4.12
C LYS A 94 11.00 9.88 3.16
N ILE A 95 11.75 9.21 2.29
CA ILE A 95 11.25 8.14 1.43
C ILE A 95 11.73 6.79 1.96
N PHE A 96 10.80 5.86 2.04
CA PHE A 96 11.03 4.48 2.47
C PHE A 96 10.75 3.56 1.28
N VAL A 97 11.69 2.65 0.99
CA VAL A 97 11.60 1.71 -0.14
C VAL A 97 11.92 0.32 0.40
N GLY A 98 10.90 -0.51 0.53
CA GLY A 98 11.08 -1.92 0.90
C GLY A 98 11.62 -2.20 2.32
N SER A 99 11.92 -1.17 3.12
CA SER A 99 12.71 -1.32 4.35
C SER A 99 12.33 -0.29 5.41
N GLY A 100 12.59 -0.63 6.68
CA GLY A 100 12.37 0.28 7.81
C GLY A 100 13.35 1.46 7.88
N GLU A 101 14.30 1.57 6.96
CA GLU A 101 15.30 2.65 6.92
C GLU A 101 14.95 3.67 5.83
N GLY A 102 14.52 4.86 6.24
CA GLY A 102 14.16 5.95 5.34
C GLY A 102 15.37 6.80 4.94
N SER A 103 15.34 7.34 3.71
CA SER A 103 16.35 8.28 3.20
C SER A 103 15.80 9.70 3.04
N CYS A 104 16.65 10.71 3.21
CA CYS A 104 16.26 12.11 2.99
C CYS A 104 15.69 12.31 1.59
N PHE A 105 14.54 12.98 1.48
CA PHE A 105 13.84 13.08 0.21
C PHE A 105 13.13 14.43 0.01
N GLY A 106 12.18 14.76 0.87
CA GLY A 106 11.37 15.96 0.80
C GLY A 106 11.29 16.70 2.14
N PRO A 107 10.54 17.80 2.18
CA PRO A 107 10.21 18.47 3.45
C PRO A 107 9.26 17.61 4.29
N ARG A 108 9.09 17.97 5.57
CA ARG A 108 7.98 17.46 6.38
C ARG A 108 6.68 18.09 5.91
N CYS A 109 5.56 17.39 6.09
CA CYS A 109 4.22 17.88 5.75
C CYS A 109 3.41 18.20 7.03
N LYS A 110 2.44 19.10 6.90
CA LYS A 110 1.59 19.58 7.99
C LYS A 110 0.14 19.72 7.52
N LYS A 111 -0.74 20.10 8.45
CA LYS A 111 -2.15 20.40 8.15
C LYS A 111 -2.29 21.33 6.95
N GLY A 112 -3.13 20.95 6.00
CA GLY A 112 -3.44 21.67 4.77
C GLY A 112 -2.46 21.41 3.62
N ASP A 113 -1.35 20.71 3.85
CA ASP A 113 -0.49 20.28 2.74
C ASP A 113 -1.15 19.14 1.97
N VAL A 114 -0.94 19.15 0.66
CA VAL A 114 -1.33 18.10 -0.28
C VAL A 114 -0.10 17.32 -0.69
N MET A 115 -0.12 16.01 -0.44
CA MET A 115 0.92 15.08 -0.86
C MET A 115 0.40 14.27 -2.04
N GLY A 116 1.21 14.10 -3.08
CA GLY A 116 0.85 13.29 -4.25
C GLY A 116 1.83 12.15 -4.48
N CYS A 117 1.34 11.09 -5.11
CA CYS A 117 2.12 9.92 -5.48
C CYS A 117 1.63 9.37 -6.81
N GLY A 118 2.56 9.05 -7.72
CA GLY A 118 2.23 8.49 -9.02
C GLY A 118 3.32 7.66 -9.64
N ILE A 119 3.00 7.03 -10.76
CA ILE A 119 3.88 6.17 -11.55
C ILE A 119 4.07 6.78 -12.94
N LEU A 120 5.32 6.91 -13.36
CA LEU A 120 5.67 7.11 -14.77
C LEU A 120 5.93 5.75 -15.39
N PHE A 121 4.97 5.27 -16.18
CA PHE A 121 5.09 4.04 -16.95
C PHE A 121 6.02 4.24 -18.16
N PRO A 122 6.86 3.26 -18.50
CA PRO A 122 7.58 3.23 -19.77
C PRO A 122 6.63 3.36 -20.96
N ARG A 123 7.09 3.94 -22.08
CA ARG A 123 6.24 4.19 -23.26
C ARG A 123 5.71 2.90 -23.86
N GLU A 124 6.50 1.84 -23.78
CA GLU A 124 6.21 0.51 -24.32
C GLU A 124 5.44 -0.35 -23.31
N TYR A 125 5.09 0.19 -22.13
CA TYR A 125 4.31 -0.54 -21.15
C TYR A 125 2.92 -0.83 -21.69
N VAL A 126 2.61 -2.12 -21.80
CA VAL A 126 1.28 -2.62 -22.08
C VAL A 126 0.80 -3.28 -20.80
N ALA A 127 -0.29 -2.77 -20.22
CA ALA A 127 -0.90 -3.41 -19.07
C ALA A 127 -1.31 -4.83 -19.48
N GLU A 128 -0.91 -5.84 -18.70
CA GLU A 128 -1.50 -7.17 -18.82
C GLU A 128 -2.99 -6.98 -18.55
N GLU A 129 -3.86 -7.26 -19.54
CA GLU A 129 -5.30 -7.19 -19.32
C GLU A 129 -5.64 -8.13 -18.17
N GLU A 130 -6.18 -7.59 -17.07
CA GLU A 130 -6.81 -8.41 -16.05
C GLU A 130 -7.86 -9.27 -16.75
N CYS A 131 -7.80 -10.58 -16.56
CA CYS A 131 -8.87 -11.47 -16.99
C CYS A 131 -10.16 -11.07 -16.25
N GLY A 132 -10.92 -10.17 -16.87
CA GLY A 132 -12.30 -9.92 -16.49
C GLY A 132 -13.10 -11.18 -16.75
N ALA A 133 -13.36 -11.96 -15.70
CA ALA A 133 -14.47 -12.89 -15.48
C ALA A 133 -14.03 -14.23 -14.86
N GLU A 134 -13.74 -14.25 -13.55
CA GLU A 134 -13.95 -15.48 -12.75
C GLU A 134 -14.70 -15.16 -11.44
N GLU A 135 -15.83 -14.44 -11.57
CA GLU A 135 -16.99 -14.70 -10.70
C GLU A 135 -18.12 -15.25 -11.57
N ARG A 136 -18.09 -16.57 -11.79
CA ARG A 136 -19.22 -17.51 -12.00
C ARG A 136 -18.77 -18.66 -12.90
N LEU A 137 -18.98 -19.88 -12.38
CA LEU A 137 -18.79 -21.21 -12.99
C LEU A 137 -17.30 -21.65 -12.97
N LEU A 138 -16.86 -22.69 -12.25
CA LEU A 138 -17.50 -23.98 -11.98
C LEU A 138 -17.08 -24.56 -10.62
N ASP A 139 -18.10 -24.84 -9.82
CA ASP A 139 -18.18 -26.02 -8.96
C ASP A 139 -17.93 -27.28 -9.81
N ASN A 140 -16.78 -27.93 -9.59
CA ASN A 140 -16.53 -29.38 -9.74
C ASN A 140 -15.02 -29.66 -9.82
N SER A 141 -14.33 -29.71 -8.68
CA SER A 141 -13.04 -30.40 -8.57
C SER A 141 -13.26 -31.78 -7.92
N PRO A 142 -12.81 -32.91 -8.53
CA PRO A 142 -13.10 -34.27 -8.05
C PRO A 142 -12.33 -34.72 -6.80
N TRP A 143 -11.68 -33.80 -6.09
CA TRP A 143 -10.80 -34.13 -4.96
C TRP A 143 -11.47 -33.81 -3.62
N SER A 144 -12.69 -34.32 -3.43
CA SER A 144 -13.26 -34.51 -2.10
C SER A 144 -12.95 -35.94 -1.65
N LEU A 145 -11.72 -36.17 -1.20
CA LEU A 145 -11.35 -37.40 -0.50
C LEU A 145 -10.59 -37.06 0.79
N GLY A 146 -11.33 -37.18 1.89
CA GLY A 146 -10.85 -37.71 3.17
C GLY A 146 -9.86 -36.86 3.96
N ALA A 147 -10.38 -36.03 4.87
CA ALA A 147 -9.68 -35.74 6.11
C ALA A 147 -9.91 -36.92 7.10
N PRO A 148 -8.88 -37.42 7.78
CA PRO A 148 -9.04 -38.00 9.09
C PRO A 148 -8.63 -36.99 10.17
N ASP A 149 -9.52 -36.84 11.16
CA ASP A 149 -9.29 -36.16 12.42
C ASP A 149 -8.24 -36.93 13.26
N GLU A 150 -7.17 -36.28 13.73
CA GLU A 150 -6.46 -36.71 14.95
C GLU A 150 -5.83 -35.50 15.67
N ASP A 151 -6.32 -35.25 16.89
CA ASP A 151 -5.74 -34.38 17.92
C ASP A 151 -4.42 -34.97 18.47
N SER A 152 -3.42 -34.12 18.77
CA SER A 152 -2.47 -34.33 19.88
C SER A 152 -1.56 -33.12 20.08
N ASP A 153 -1.66 -32.48 21.25
CA ASP A 153 -0.64 -31.61 21.84
C ASP A 153 0.71 -32.36 22.01
N ASN A 154 1.84 -31.70 21.72
CA ASN A 154 2.94 -31.57 22.70
C ASN A 154 4.08 -30.63 22.24
N ASP A 155 4.66 -29.99 23.24
CA ASP A 155 5.73 -28.99 23.25
C ASP A 155 7.16 -29.59 23.05
N GLU A 156 8.11 -28.68 22.81
CA GLU A 156 9.59 -28.77 22.84
C GLU A 156 10.34 -29.29 21.59
N GLY A 157 11.06 -28.37 20.94
CA GLY A 157 12.05 -28.72 19.91
C GLY A 157 12.67 -27.56 19.15
N CYS A 158 13.35 -26.65 19.84
CA CYS A 158 14.20 -25.63 19.21
C CYS A 158 15.48 -26.31 18.67
N HIS A 159 15.64 -26.49 17.36
CA HIS A 159 16.97 -26.70 16.75
C HIS A 159 16.99 -26.44 15.23
N CYS A 160 17.77 -25.41 14.88
CA CYS A 160 18.63 -25.30 13.69
C CYS A 160 17.96 -25.19 12.30
N TRP A 161 17.85 -23.93 11.87
CA TRP A 161 17.98 -23.43 10.50
C TRP A 161 18.71 -24.39 9.56
N ARG A 162 17.96 -25.01 8.66
CA ARG A 162 18.51 -25.49 7.40
C ARG A 162 18.12 -24.43 6.38
N GLU A 163 19.14 -23.78 5.82
CA GLU A 163 19.04 -22.93 4.63
C GLU A 163 18.34 -23.75 3.54
N ALA A 164 17.01 -23.63 3.48
CA ALA A 164 16.24 -24.05 2.33
C ALA A 164 16.32 -22.87 1.38
N ASP A 165 16.98 -23.12 0.24
CA ASP A 165 17.11 -22.25 -0.91
C ASP A 165 15.91 -21.30 -1.04
N ASP A 166 16.14 -20.01 -0.79
CA ASP A 166 15.16 -18.95 -1.00
C ASP A 166 14.96 -18.76 -2.52
N PRO A 167 13.81 -19.16 -3.09
CA PRO A 167 13.55 -18.99 -4.50
C PRO A 167 13.20 -17.53 -4.87
N PHE A 168 13.16 -16.61 -3.90
CA PHE A 168 12.79 -15.21 -4.09
C PHE A 168 13.99 -14.24 -4.09
N GLY A 169 15.21 -14.73 -3.89
CA GLY A 169 16.42 -13.89 -3.82
C GLY A 169 16.98 -13.37 -5.15
N GLN A 170 16.31 -13.61 -6.29
CA GLN A 170 16.69 -13.05 -7.59
C GLN A 170 15.47 -12.41 -8.24
N GLU A 171 15.48 -11.07 -8.32
CA GLU A 171 14.59 -10.30 -9.19
C GLU A 171 14.58 -10.95 -10.59
N PRO A 172 13.41 -11.34 -11.13
CA PRO A 172 13.37 -12.01 -12.42
C PRO A 172 14.01 -11.10 -13.48
N PRO A 173 14.81 -11.65 -14.42
CA PRO A 173 15.57 -10.87 -15.40
C PRO A 173 14.71 -9.98 -16.33
N ASP A 174 13.38 -10.14 -16.29
CA ASP A 174 12.40 -9.40 -17.09
C ASP A 174 11.52 -8.45 -16.25
N ALA A 175 11.95 -8.07 -15.04
CA ALA A 175 11.19 -7.14 -14.19
C ALA A 175 10.97 -5.79 -14.90
N ILE A 176 9.71 -5.38 -15.05
CA ILE A 176 9.36 -4.06 -15.59
C ILE A 176 9.71 -3.02 -14.51
N LEU A 177 10.63 -2.12 -14.84
CA LEU A 177 10.96 -1.00 -13.96
C LEU A 177 10.06 0.21 -14.27
N VAL A 178 9.55 0.84 -13.22
CA VAL A 178 8.77 2.08 -13.31
C VAL A 178 9.36 3.15 -12.40
N GLN A 179 9.11 4.43 -12.70
CA GLN A 179 9.51 5.52 -11.81
C GLN A 179 8.33 5.97 -10.97
N VAL A 180 8.39 5.73 -9.67
CA VAL A 180 7.46 6.29 -8.71
C VAL A 180 7.92 7.68 -8.33
N PHE A 181 7.03 8.66 -8.46
CA PHE A 181 7.30 10.05 -8.12
C PHE A 181 6.34 10.54 -7.04
N PHE A 182 6.77 11.59 -6.35
CA PHE A 182 6.00 12.22 -5.30
C PHE A 182 5.95 13.73 -5.49
N THR A 183 4.86 14.33 -5.04
CA THR A 183 4.66 15.79 -5.06
C THR A 183 4.30 16.29 -3.67
N HIS A 184 4.58 17.57 -3.44
CA HIS A 184 4.12 18.31 -2.28
C HIS A 184 3.57 19.65 -2.77
N ASN A 185 2.28 19.88 -2.52
CA ASN A 185 1.53 21.05 -2.99
C ASN A 185 1.68 21.26 -4.51
N GLY A 186 1.57 20.17 -5.27
CA GLY A 186 1.71 20.14 -6.73
C GLY A 186 3.14 20.26 -7.26
N VAL A 187 4.15 20.45 -6.39
CA VAL A 187 5.56 20.54 -6.80
C VAL A 187 6.23 19.18 -6.67
N ASN A 188 6.92 18.72 -7.72
CA ASN A 188 7.68 17.46 -7.68
C ASN A 188 8.77 17.50 -6.61
N VAL A 189 8.74 16.53 -5.69
CA VAL A 189 9.73 16.35 -4.63
C VAL A 189 10.89 15.49 -5.14
N GLY A 190 10.56 14.44 -5.89
CA GLY A 190 11.54 13.55 -6.50
C GLY A 190 10.90 12.26 -6.98
N ARG A 191 11.75 11.32 -7.40
CA ARG A 191 11.35 10.00 -7.90
C ARG A 191 12.33 8.89 -7.52
N ARG A 192 11.88 7.65 -7.58
CA ARG A 192 12.66 6.42 -7.42
C ARG A 192 12.22 5.39 -8.45
N GLU A 193 13.19 4.63 -8.94
CA GLU A 193 12.93 3.48 -9.78
C GLU A 193 12.62 2.27 -8.90
N VAL A 194 11.56 1.53 -9.22
CA VAL A 194 11.14 0.32 -8.51
C VAL A 194 10.68 -0.73 -9.52
N ALA A 195 10.83 -2.00 -9.18
CA ALA A 195 10.20 -3.09 -9.92
C ALA A 195 8.68 -3.02 -9.77
N LEU A 196 7.97 -3.15 -10.88
CA LEU A 196 6.52 -3.26 -10.92
C LEU A 196 6.16 -4.75 -10.75
N PRO A 197 5.58 -5.16 -9.60
CA PRO A 197 5.15 -6.53 -9.40
C PRO A 197 4.01 -6.88 -10.37
N ARG A 198 3.84 -8.18 -10.65
CA ARG A 198 2.65 -8.69 -11.33
C ARG A 198 1.39 -8.24 -10.60
N GLY A 199 0.40 -7.74 -11.33
CA GLY A 199 -0.81 -7.15 -10.75
C GLY A 199 -0.66 -5.70 -10.27
N GLY A 200 0.51 -5.08 -10.44
CA GLY A 200 0.73 -3.66 -10.24
C GLY A 200 0.89 -3.20 -8.79
N LEU A 201 0.95 -1.87 -8.64
CA LEU A 201 1.16 -1.19 -7.36
C LEU A 201 -0.08 -0.38 -6.99
N TYR A 202 -0.55 -0.57 -5.77
CA TYR A 202 -1.84 -0.05 -5.28
C TYR A 202 -1.62 1.19 -4.43
N PRO A 203 -2.34 2.30 -4.69
CA PRO A 203 -2.42 3.44 -3.76
C PRO A 203 -2.68 2.97 -2.35
N THR A 204 -1.76 3.33 -1.45
CA THR A 204 -1.77 2.88 -0.06
C THR A 204 -1.42 4.03 0.86
N VAL A 205 -2.29 4.27 1.85
CA VAL A 205 -2.13 5.29 2.88
C VAL A 205 -1.87 4.59 4.22
N GLY A 206 -0.86 5.06 4.95
CA GLY A 206 -0.60 4.63 6.32
C GLY A 206 -0.82 5.75 7.32
N MET A 207 -1.34 5.41 8.49
CA MET A 207 -1.59 6.30 9.62
C MET A 207 -1.20 5.57 10.91
N LEU A 208 -0.65 6.25 11.90
CA LEU A 208 -0.12 5.60 13.11
C LEU A 208 -0.35 6.38 14.41
N SER A 209 -0.84 7.63 14.35
CA SER A 209 -1.10 8.41 15.54
C SER A 209 -2.55 8.86 15.66
N ARG A 210 -3.00 9.00 16.91
CA ARG A 210 -4.40 9.33 17.22
C ARG A 210 -4.79 10.66 16.57
N LYS A 211 -6.05 10.72 16.12
CA LYS A 211 -6.69 11.87 15.48
C LYS A 211 -6.18 12.22 14.09
N GLU A 212 -5.26 11.46 13.51
CA GLU A 212 -4.88 11.67 12.12
C GLU A 212 -6.10 11.55 11.20
N LYS A 213 -6.23 12.50 10.27
CA LYS A 213 -7.28 12.55 9.25
C LYS A 213 -6.72 13.04 7.94
N VAL A 214 -7.00 12.33 6.86
CA VAL A 214 -6.62 12.73 5.51
C VAL A 214 -7.80 12.61 4.57
N LYS A 215 -7.90 13.52 3.60
CA LYS A 215 -8.83 13.39 2.47
C LYS A 215 -8.06 12.85 1.28
N VAL A 216 -8.55 11.77 0.68
CA VAL A 216 -7.88 11.16 -0.48
C VAL A 216 -8.66 11.49 -1.74
N ASP A 217 -7.94 11.90 -2.79
CA ASP A 217 -8.45 12.04 -4.13
C ASP A 217 -7.72 11.06 -5.05
N LEU A 218 -8.44 10.03 -5.53
CA LEU A 218 -7.90 9.01 -6.43
C LEU A 218 -7.92 9.43 -7.90
N HIS A 219 -8.58 10.54 -8.22
CA HIS A 219 -8.71 11.05 -9.58
C HIS A 219 -8.51 12.57 -9.62
N PRO A 220 -7.38 13.08 -9.09
CA PRO A 220 -7.10 14.51 -9.09
C PRO A 220 -7.01 15.01 -10.55
N LEU A 221 -7.48 16.23 -10.78
CA LEU A 221 -7.35 16.90 -12.09
C LEU A 221 -5.90 17.34 -12.39
N THR A 222 -5.05 17.28 -11.37
CA THR A 222 -3.63 17.59 -11.41
C THR A 222 -2.85 16.29 -11.27
N GLY A 223 -1.85 16.06 -12.11
CA GLY A 223 -1.06 14.82 -12.15
C GLY A 223 -0.18 14.74 -13.37
#